data_AF-X1J0K5-F1
#
_entry.id   AF-X1J0K5-F1
#
_cell.length_a   1.000
_cell.length_b   1.000
_cell.length_c   1.000
_cell.angle_alpha   90.00
_cell.angle_beta   90.00
_cell.angle_gamma   90.00
#
_symmetry.space_group_name_H-M   'P 1'
#
loop_
_entity.id
_entity.type
_entity.pdbx_description
1 polymer ?
#
loop_
_entity_poly.entity_id
_entity_poly.type
_entity_poly.pdbx_seq_one_letter_code
_entity_poly.pdbx_strand_id
1 'polypeptide(L)' 'GDLYAKSFYMLGKIYEEEDMQRQAIEHYEKFLDLWKDADPGIAEVEDTKNRLAEMQKTP' A
#
# COMPACT_ATOMS: atom_id res chain seq x y z
N GLY A 1 5.35 14.41 -6.81
CA GLY A 1 5.51 12.95 -6.68
C GLY A 1 4.42 12.37 -5.80
N ASP A 2 4.08 13.07 -4.74
CA ASP A 2 3.36 12.53 -3.58
C ASP A 2 1.93 12.09 -3.91
N LEU A 3 1.19 12.87 -4.71
CA LEU A 3 -0.17 12.52 -5.12
C LEU A 3 -0.20 11.22 -5.95
N TYR A 4 0.81 11.03 -6.80
CA TYR A 4 0.92 9.82 -7.62
C TYR A 4 1.18 8.60 -6.74
N ALA A 5 2.12 8.69 -5.79
CA ALA A 5 2.35 7.61 -4.83
C ALA A 5 1.10 7.33 -3.97
N LYS A 6 0.48 8.37 -3.40
CA LYS A 6 -0.74 8.22 -2.57
C LYS A 6 -1.92 7.61 -3.33
N SER A 7 -2.01 7.79 -4.65
CA SER A 7 -3.04 7.11 -5.45
C SER A 7 -2.92 5.58 -5.40
N PHE A 8 -1.70 5.04 -5.33
CA PHE A 8 -1.48 3.60 -5.18
C PHE A 8 -1.90 3.10 -3.80
N TYR A 9 -1.66 3.87 -2.74
CA TYR A 9 -2.20 3.55 -1.41
C TYR A 9 -3.74 3.49 -1.42
N MET A 10 -4.40 4.46 -2.06
CA MET A 10 -5.85 4.48 -2.17
C MET A 10 -6.39 3.32 -3.01
N LEU A 11 -5.73 2.97 -4.12
CA LEU A 11 -6.08 1.78 -4.92
C LEU A 11 -5.92 0.50 -4.12
N GLY A 12 -4.84 0.37 -3.34
CA GLY A 12 -4.62 -0.77 -2.45
C GLY A 12 -5.79 -0.97 -1.49
N LYS A 13 -6.27 0.13 -0.88
CA LYS A 13 -7.46 0.10 0.01
C LYS A 13 -8.74 -0.30 -0.71
N ILE A 14 -8.99 0.22 -1.91
CA ILE A 14 -10.20 -0.11 -2.67
C ILE A 14 -10.21 -1.60 -3.00
N TYR A 15 -9.09 -2.16 -3.46
CA TYR A 15 -9.01 -3.59 -3.76
C TYR A 15 -9.07 -4.47 -2.51
N GLU A 16 -8.55 -4.02 -1.38
CA GLU A 16 -8.74 -4.70 -0.09
C GLU A 16 -10.23 -4.75 0.30
N GLU A 17 -10.95 -3.64 0.15
CA GLU A 17 -12.39 -3.56 0.42
C GLU A 17 -13.23 -4.43 -0.55
N GLU A 18 -12.74 -4.70 -1.75
CA GLU A 18 -13.37 -5.58 -2.76
C GLU A 18 -12.93 -7.05 -2.67
N ASP A 19 -12.25 -7.48 -1.58
CA ASP A 19 -11.68 -8.83 -1.40
C ASP A 19 -10.68 -9.24 -2.51
N MET A 20 -10.15 -8.28 -3.28
CA MET A 20 -9.19 -8.47 -4.36
C MET A 20 -7.74 -8.42 -3.85
N GLN A 21 -7.41 -9.34 -2.94
CA GLN A 21 -6.17 -9.31 -2.15
C GLN A 21 -4.87 -9.21 -2.98
N ARG A 22 -4.80 -9.88 -4.14
CA ARG A 22 -3.60 -9.79 -5.01
C ARG A 22 -3.37 -8.38 -5.56
N GLN A 23 -4.45 -7.71 -5.97
CA GLN A 23 -4.37 -6.34 -6.49
C GLN A 23 -4.07 -5.34 -5.38
N ALA A 24 -4.65 -5.55 -4.20
CA ALA A 24 -4.32 -4.75 -3.02
C ALA A 24 -2.82 -4.78 -2.72
N ILE A 25 -2.22 -5.98 -2.68
CA ILE A 25 -0.79 -6.18 -2.47
C ILE A 25 0.05 -5.45 -3.53
N GLU A 26 -0.26 -5.64 -4.82
CA GLU A 26 0.47 -5.01 -5.92
C GLU A 26 0.53 -3.48 -5.79
N HIS A 27 -0.61 -2.87 -5.47
CA HIS A 27 -0.68 -1.41 -5.33
C HIS A 27 0.00 -0.91 -4.05
N TYR A 28 -0.10 -1.64 -2.95
CA TYR A 28 0.63 -1.32 -1.72
C TYR A 28 2.15 -1.41 -1.89
N GLU A 29 2.66 -2.45 -2.55
CA GLU A 29 4.08 -2.58 -2.85
C GLU A 29 4.57 -1.43 -3.74
N LYS A 30 3.78 -1.06 -4.75
CA LYS A 30 4.10 0.07 -5.64
C LYS A 30 4.08 1.41 -4.91
N PHE A 31 3.15 1.61 -3.98
CA PHE A 31 3.16 2.80 -3.12
C PHE A 31 4.47 2.89 -2.32
N LEU A 32 4.89 1.80 -1.68
CA LEU A 32 6.13 1.78 -0.89
C LEU A 32 7.38 1.98 -1.76
N ASP A 33 7.42 1.38 -2.95
CA ASP A 33 8.53 1.57 -3.89
C ASP A 33 8.68 3.02 -4.35
N LEU A 34 7.56 3.70 -4.59
CA LEU A 34 7.56 5.12 -4.96
C LEU A 34 7.83 6.06 -3.78
N TRP A 35 7.47 5.67 -2.55
CA TRP A 35 7.64 6.49 -1.36
C TRP A 35 9.01 6.34 -0.69
N LYS A 36 9.79 5.31 -1.01
CA LYS A 36 11.09 5.02 -0.34
C LYS A 36 12.10 6.18 -0.39
N ASP A 37 12.03 7.03 -1.41
CA ASP A 37 12.90 8.19 -1.62
C ASP A 37 12.22 9.53 -1.28
N ALA A 38 10.99 9.49 -0.76
CA ALA A 38 10.20 10.66 -0.35
C ALA A 38 10.39 10.97 1.15
N ASP A 39 9.61 11.94 1.65
CA ASP A 39 9.68 12.33 3.07
C ASP A 39 9.35 11.13 3.98
N PRO A 40 10.27 10.75 4.89
CA PRO A 40 10.03 9.64 5.80
C PRO A 40 8.96 10.00 6.83
N GLY A 41 8.02 9.08 7.08
CA GLY A 41 7.16 9.15 8.27
C GLY A 41 5.70 9.59 8.07
N ILE A 42 5.13 9.44 6.88
CA ILE A 42 3.66 9.57 6.73
C ILE A 42 2.94 8.31 7.26
N ALA A 43 1.76 8.50 7.82
CA ALA A 43 0.98 7.41 8.44
C ALA A 43 0.64 6.29 7.46
N GLU A 44 0.44 6.62 6.19
CA GLU A 44 0.11 5.67 5.12
C GLU A 44 1.21 4.63 4.89
N VAL A 45 2.49 4.97 5.12
CA VAL A 45 3.62 4.01 4.97
C VAL A 45 3.53 2.91 6.03
N GLU A 46 3.31 3.29 7.29
CA GLU A 46 3.20 2.31 8.38
C GLU A 46 1.90 1.50 8.28
N ASP A 47 0.78 2.13 7.91
CA ASP A 47 -0.47 1.41 7.61
C ASP A 47 -0.28 0.38 6.48
N THR A 48 0.37 0.77 5.38
CA THR A 48 0.63 -0.13 4.24
C THR A 48 1.48 -1.34 4.65
N LYS A 49 2.55 -1.12 5.42
CA LYS A 49 3.42 -2.21 5.91
C LYS A 49 2.64 -3.19 6.79
N ASN A 50 1.79 -2.68 7.69
CA ASN A 50 0.98 -3.52 8.57
C ASN A 50 -0.02 -4.36 7.77
N ARG A 51 -0.72 -3.75 6.81
CA ARG A 51 -1.67 -4.47 5.93
C ARG A 51 -0.97 -5.57 5.13
N LEU A 52 0.16 -5.26 4.48
CA LEU A 52 0.94 -6.25 3.74
C LEU A 52 1.38 -7.41 4.64
N ALA A 53 1.83 -7.12 5.86
CA ALA A 53 2.25 -8.16 6.81
C ALA A 53 1.09 -9.08 7.20
N GLU A 54 -0.13 -8.56 7.39
CA GLU A 54 -1.31 -9.39 7.69
C GLU A 54 -1.77 -10.19 6.46
N MET A 55 -1.78 -9.57 5.28
CA MET A 55 -2.18 -10.22 4.03
C MET A 55 -1.24 -11.36 3.65
N GLN A 56 0.07 -11.21 3.85
CA GLN A 56 1.07 -12.23 3.50
C GLN A 56 1.14 -13.40 4.49
N LYS A 57 0.59 -13.23 5.71
CA LYS A 57 0.48 -14.33 6.70
C LYS A 57 -0.68 -15.29 6.40
N THR A 58 -1.63 -14.86 5.58
CA THR A 58 -2.84 -15.63 5.28
C THR A 58 -2.58 -16.44 4.00
N PRO A 59 -2.54 -17.78 4.06
CA PRO A 59 -2.23 -18.65 2.92
C PRO A 59 -3.31 -18.66 1.84
#